data_AF-A0AAV1QMJ0-F1
#
_entry.id   AF-A0AAV1QMJ0-F1
#
_cell.length_a   1.000
_cell.length_b   1.000
_cell.length_c   1.000
_cell.angle_alpha   90.00
_cell.angle_beta   90.00
_cell.angle_gamma   90.00
#
_symmetry.space_group_name_H-M   'P 1'
#
loop_
_entity.id
_entity.type
_entity.pdbx_description
1 polymer ?
#
loop_
_entity_poly.entity_id
_entity_poly.type
_entity_poly.pdbx_seq_one_letter_code
_entity_poly.pdbx_strand_id
1 'polypeptide(L)'
;IQKVCNKKLWERYTHRRKEVSEENHNHSNERMLFHGSPFVNAIIHKGFDERHAYIGGMFGAGIYFAENSSKSNQYVYGIGGATGCLLHKDRSCYVCHRHLLFCRVTLGKSFLQFSAMKMAHSPLGHHSVTGRPSVNGLSLAEYVIYRGEQAYPEYLITYQIMKPEADG
;
A
#
# COMPACT_ATOMS: atom_id res chain seq x y z
N ILE A 1 -1.54 -8.89 -16.07
CA ILE A 1 -1.96 -8.96 -14.64
C ILE A 1 -1.89 -10.40 -14.21
N GLN A 2 -1.28 -10.69 -13.05
CA GLN A 2 -1.10 -12.05 -12.54
C GLN A 2 -1.70 -12.14 -11.13
N LYS A 3 -2.44 -13.22 -10.84
CA LYS A 3 -2.89 -13.51 -9.48
C LYS A 3 -1.74 -14.16 -8.71
N VAL A 4 -1.45 -13.65 -7.52
CA VAL A 4 -0.45 -14.25 -6.63
C VAL A 4 -1.13 -15.34 -5.83
N CYS A 5 -0.57 -16.56 -5.90
CA CYS A 5 -1.07 -17.73 -5.21
C CYS A 5 -0.02 -18.22 -4.22
N ASN A 6 -0.15 -17.84 -2.95
CA ASN A 6 0.73 -18.30 -1.88
C ASN A 6 -0.09 -18.76 -0.68
N LYS A 7 -0.20 -20.08 -0.50
CA LYS A 7 -1.04 -20.71 0.54
C LYS A 7 -0.68 -20.23 1.95
N LYS A 8 0.61 -20.20 2.28
CA LYS A 8 1.09 -19.79 3.61
C LYS A 8 0.78 -18.32 3.92
N LEU A 9 0.95 -17.43 2.94
CA LEU A 9 0.59 -16.02 3.10
C LEU A 9 -0.92 -15.83 3.21
N TRP A 10 -1.69 -16.60 2.44
CA TRP A 10 -3.15 -16.58 2.50
C TRP A 10 -3.68 -17.04 3.87
N GLU A 11 -3.11 -18.10 4.44
CA GLU A 11 -3.46 -18.58 5.78
C GLU A 11 -3.17 -17.54 6.86
N ARG A 12 -1.97 -16.92 6.84
CA ARG A 12 -1.63 -15.81 7.75
C ARG A 12 -2.61 -14.65 7.63
N TYR A 13 -2.92 -14.25 6.40
CA TYR A 13 -3.85 -13.16 6.12
C TYR A 13 -5.26 -13.46 6.63
N THR A 14 -5.81 -14.62 6.27
CA THR A 14 -7.18 -15.01 6.66
C THR A 14 -7.31 -15.19 8.17
N HIS A 15 -6.27 -15.70 8.84
CA HIS A 15 -6.23 -15.77 10.30
C HIS A 15 -6.33 -14.38 10.94
N ARG A 16 -5.45 -13.44 10.55
CA ARG A 16 -5.50 -12.08 11.10
C ARG A 16 -6.80 -11.36 10.76
N ARG A 17 -7.33 -11.57 9.54
CA ARG A 17 -8.62 -11.02 9.13
C ARG A 17 -9.76 -11.47 10.04
N LYS A 18 -9.75 -12.74 10.47
CA LYS A 18 -10.74 -13.28 11.42
C LYS A 18 -10.62 -12.59 12.78
N GLU A 19 -9.41 -12.50 13.34
CA GLU A 19 -9.18 -11.79 14.62
C GLU A 19 -9.69 -10.35 14.57
N VAL A 20 -9.30 -9.59 13.54
CA VAL A 20 -9.75 -8.18 13.36
C VAL A 20 -11.27 -8.09 13.21
N SER A 21 -11.90 -9.08 12.57
CA SER A 21 -13.35 -9.12 12.44
C SER A 21 -14.03 -9.30 13.79
N GLU A 22 -13.55 -10.24 14.61
CA GLU A 22 -14.07 -10.51 15.96
C GLU A 22 -13.87 -9.29 16.89
N GLU A 23 -12.70 -8.65 16.81
CA GLU A 23 -12.36 -7.41 17.53
C GLU A 23 -13.23 -6.20 17.10
N ASN A 24 -13.82 -6.25 15.90
CA ASN A 24 -14.57 -5.15 15.29
C ASN A 24 -16.02 -5.52 14.95
N HIS A 25 -16.73 -6.15 15.90
CA HIS A 25 -18.17 -6.43 15.79
C HIS A 25 -18.54 -7.27 14.55
N ASN A 26 -17.73 -8.30 14.25
CA ASN A 26 -17.85 -9.17 13.08
C ASN A 26 -17.69 -8.43 11.73
N HIS A 27 -16.91 -7.35 11.71
CA HIS A 27 -16.63 -6.60 10.49
C HIS A 27 -15.12 -6.39 10.25
N SER A 28 -14.56 -7.12 9.30
CA SER A 28 -13.13 -7.02 8.95
C SER A 28 -12.75 -5.71 8.23
N ASN A 29 -13.74 -5.00 7.64
CA ASN A 29 -13.52 -3.82 6.80
C ASN A 29 -12.40 -4.05 5.76
N GLU A 30 -12.51 -5.16 5.02
CA GLU A 30 -11.57 -5.50 3.95
C GLU A 30 -11.76 -4.59 2.74
N ARG A 31 -10.66 -4.08 2.18
CA ARG A 31 -10.64 -3.29 0.95
C ARG A 31 -9.60 -3.79 -0.03
N MET A 32 -9.85 -3.56 -1.31
CA MET A 32 -8.84 -3.70 -2.35
C MET A 32 -8.12 -2.37 -2.56
N LEU A 33 -6.80 -2.34 -2.38
CA LEU A 33 -6.00 -1.12 -2.43
C LEU A 33 -4.67 -1.34 -3.16
N PHE A 34 -4.15 -0.29 -3.79
CA PHE A 34 -2.88 -0.34 -4.52
C PHE A 34 -1.68 -0.13 -3.60
N HIS A 35 -0.59 -0.82 -3.92
CA HIS A 35 0.70 -0.66 -3.27
C HIS A 35 1.83 -0.61 -4.31
N GLY A 36 2.69 0.40 -4.21
CA GLY A 36 3.87 0.56 -5.05
C GLY A 36 5.12 0.53 -4.19
N SER A 37 6.12 -0.23 -4.61
CA SER A 37 7.36 -0.42 -3.86
C SER A 37 8.46 -0.94 -4.79
N PRO A 38 9.74 -0.59 -4.57
CA PRO A 38 10.84 -1.24 -5.28
C PRO A 38 11.04 -2.70 -4.83
N PHE A 39 10.35 -3.13 -3.76
CA PHE A 39 10.49 -4.46 -3.15
C PHE A 39 9.32 -5.41 -3.46
N VAL A 40 8.56 -5.18 -4.53
CA VAL A 40 7.40 -6.02 -4.92
C VAL A 40 7.73 -7.52 -4.97
N ASN A 41 8.91 -7.89 -5.48
CA ASN A 41 9.34 -9.29 -5.54
C ASN A 41 9.49 -9.91 -4.14
N ALA A 42 10.00 -9.16 -3.16
CA ALA A 42 10.08 -9.65 -1.79
C ALA A 42 8.67 -9.82 -1.20
N ILE A 43 7.78 -8.85 -1.44
CA ILE A 43 6.41 -8.85 -0.90
C ILE A 43 5.61 -10.05 -1.41
N ILE A 44 5.65 -10.37 -2.71
CA ILE A 44 4.86 -11.51 -3.26
C ILE A 44 5.35 -12.88 -2.76
N HIS A 45 6.63 -13.01 -2.40
CA HIS A 45 7.20 -14.27 -1.92
C HIS A 45 7.14 -14.41 -0.39
N LYS A 46 7.33 -13.31 0.35
CA LYS A 46 7.50 -13.31 1.82
C LYS A 46 6.35 -12.63 2.57
N GLY A 47 5.46 -11.95 1.86
CA GLY A 47 4.39 -11.13 2.43
C GLY A 47 4.87 -9.72 2.78
N PHE A 48 3.93 -8.89 3.23
CA PHE A 48 4.26 -7.62 3.85
C PHE A 48 4.91 -7.84 5.23
N ASP A 49 5.78 -6.93 5.62
CA ASP A 49 6.56 -7.00 6.86
C ASP A 49 6.78 -5.59 7.40
N GLU A 50 6.15 -5.27 8.52
CA GLU A 50 6.18 -3.97 9.16
C GLU A 50 7.60 -3.57 9.63
N ARG A 51 8.52 -4.52 9.77
CA ARG A 51 9.93 -4.21 10.11
C ARG A 51 10.66 -3.48 8.98
N HIS A 52 10.10 -3.51 7.77
CA HIS A 52 10.57 -2.74 6.60
C HIS A 52 9.68 -1.53 6.32
N ALA A 53 8.81 -1.15 7.26
CA ALA A 53 7.92 -0.02 7.10
C ALA A 53 8.68 1.30 6.88
N TYR A 54 8.08 2.19 6.10
CA TYR A 54 8.65 3.50 5.87
C TYR A 54 8.42 4.41 7.08
N ILE A 55 9.46 4.62 7.88
CA ILE A 55 9.42 5.45 9.10
C ILE A 55 9.09 6.93 8.77
N GLY A 56 9.48 7.40 7.58
CA GLY A 56 9.28 8.78 7.16
C GLY A 56 7.85 9.14 6.73
N GLY A 57 6.91 8.18 6.67
CA GLY A 57 5.55 8.42 6.20
C GLY A 57 4.72 9.30 7.14
N MET A 58 3.68 9.98 6.64
CA MET A 58 2.89 10.95 7.42
C MET A 58 2.24 10.35 8.68
N PHE A 59 1.99 9.04 8.66
CA PHE A 59 1.40 8.29 9.78
C PHE A 59 2.42 7.39 10.50
N GLY A 60 3.72 7.61 10.26
CA GLY A 60 4.82 6.87 10.88
C GLY A 60 5.11 5.51 10.23
N ALA A 61 5.68 4.59 10.99
CA ALA A 61 6.27 3.33 10.54
C ALA A 61 5.21 2.25 10.25
N GLY A 62 4.38 2.51 9.24
CA GLY A 62 3.38 1.56 8.74
C GLY A 62 3.60 1.16 7.29
N ILE A 63 2.73 0.26 6.82
CA ILE A 63 2.65 -0.18 5.43
C ILE A 63 1.52 0.61 4.75
N TYR A 64 1.86 1.38 3.72
CA TYR A 64 0.98 2.35 3.09
C TYR A 64 0.32 1.79 1.82
N PHE A 65 -0.96 2.08 1.66
CA PHE A 65 -1.77 1.72 0.50
C PHE A 65 -2.57 2.93 0.02
N ALA A 66 -3.01 2.92 -1.23
CA ALA A 66 -3.82 3.97 -1.82
C ALA A 66 -5.00 3.42 -2.63
N GLU A 67 -6.10 4.16 -2.69
CA GLU A 67 -7.20 3.87 -3.61
C GLU A 67 -6.85 4.21 -5.06
N ASN A 68 -5.99 5.21 -5.26
CA ASN A 68 -5.57 5.67 -6.57
C ASN A 68 -4.26 4.98 -6.99
N SER A 69 -4.27 4.27 -8.11
CA SER A 69 -3.08 3.62 -8.67
C SER A 69 -1.95 4.61 -8.97
N SER A 70 -2.28 5.83 -9.40
CA SER A 70 -1.32 6.91 -9.68
C SER A 70 -0.53 7.34 -8.44
N LYS A 71 -1.16 7.32 -7.26
CA LYS A 71 -0.51 7.58 -5.97
C LYS A 71 0.50 6.49 -5.65
N SER A 72 0.11 5.21 -5.76
CA SER A 72 1.03 4.09 -5.56
C SER A 72 2.18 4.07 -6.59
N ASN A 73 1.93 4.48 -7.84
CA ASN A 73 2.96 4.60 -8.88
C ASN A 73 4.11 5.53 -8.48
N GLN A 74 3.86 6.55 -7.66
CA GLN A 74 4.91 7.46 -7.16
C GLN A 74 5.98 6.73 -6.31
N TYR A 75 5.67 5.54 -5.80
CA TYR A 75 6.53 4.77 -4.90
C TYR A 75 7.15 3.52 -5.55
N VAL A 76 6.84 3.24 -6.83
CA VAL A 76 7.34 2.05 -7.54
C VAL A 76 8.87 1.99 -7.57
N TYR A 77 9.53 3.14 -7.72
CA TYR A 77 10.99 3.22 -7.70
C TYR A 77 11.58 3.61 -6.34
N GLY A 78 10.74 3.76 -5.30
CA GLY A 78 11.11 4.29 -3.99
C GLY A 78 10.47 5.64 -3.69
N ILE A 79 10.81 6.23 -2.54
CA ILE A 79 10.22 7.47 -2.03
C ILE A 79 10.40 8.61 -3.05
N GLY A 80 9.31 9.29 -3.40
CA GLY A 80 9.32 10.38 -4.39
C GLY A 80 9.79 9.95 -5.79
N GLY A 81 9.70 8.66 -6.11
CA GLY A 81 10.19 8.08 -7.36
C GLY A 81 11.71 7.88 -7.43
N ALA A 82 12.45 8.14 -6.33
CA ALA A 82 13.91 7.98 -6.23
C ALA A 82 14.66 8.50 -7.48
N THR A 83 15.47 7.67 -8.14
CA THR A 83 16.16 8.02 -9.40
C THR A 83 15.41 7.53 -10.65
N GLY A 84 14.15 7.09 -10.52
CA GLY A 84 13.38 6.55 -11.62
C GLY A 84 13.73 5.11 -11.98
N CYS A 85 13.43 4.70 -13.22
CA CYS A 85 13.77 3.37 -13.68
C CYS A 85 15.30 3.13 -13.70
N LEU A 86 15.72 1.89 -13.45
CA LEU A 86 17.16 1.58 -13.31
C LEU A 86 17.97 1.87 -14.59
N LEU A 87 17.37 1.60 -15.76
CA LEU A 87 18.03 1.69 -17.06
C LEU A 87 18.22 3.14 -17.53
N HIS A 88 17.17 3.97 -17.44
CA HIS A 88 17.21 5.34 -18.00
C HIS A 88 17.36 6.43 -16.93
N LYS A 89 17.30 6.08 -15.64
CA LYS A 89 17.29 7.03 -14.52
C LYS A 89 16.19 8.10 -14.66
N ASP A 90 15.04 7.67 -15.18
CA ASP A 90 13.91 8.53 -15.48
C ASP A 90 12.65 8.08 -14.70
N ARG A 91 12.09 9.02 -13.92
CA ARG A 91 10.87 8.82 -13.11
C ARG A 91 9.62 8.73 -14.00
N SER A 92 9.65 9.37 -15.15
CA SER A 92 8.58 9.44 -16.15
C SER A 92 8.85 8.53 -17.35
N CYS A 93 9.70 7.52 -17.18
CA CYS A 93 10.01 6.58 -18.26
C CYS A 93 8.74 5.88 -18.79
N TYR A 94 8.51 6.03 -20.09
CA TYR A 94 7.41 5.42 -20.86
C TYR A 94 7.79 4.06 -21.48
N VAL A 95 9.05 3.63 -21.33
CA VAL A 95 9.60 2.41 -21.96
C VAL A 95 9.68 1.25 -20.96
N CYS A 96 10.19 1.47 -19.76
CA CYS A 96 10.38 0.39 -18.80
C CYS A 96 9.06 -0.11 -18.20
N HIS A 97 8.91 -1.43 -18.08
CA HIS A 97 7.82 -2.02 -17.32
C HIS A 97 7.93 -1.68 -15.83
N ARG A 98 6.79 -1.32 -15.26
CA ARG A 98 6.56 -1.04 -13.84
C ARG A 98 5.71 -2.14 -13.24
N HIS A 99 5.75 -2.25 -11.91
CA HIS A 99 4.97 -3.22 -11.17
C HIS A 99 4.21 -2.54 -10.03
N LEU A 100 2.90 -2.77 -9.96
CA LEU A 100 2.06 -2.43 -8.81
C LEU A 100 1.47 -3.71 -8.23
N LEU A 101 1.19 -3.68 -6.93
CA LEU A 101 0.36 -4.68 -6.28
C LEU A 101 -1.04 -4.11 -6.09
N PHE A 102 -2.06 -4.95 -6.29
CA PHE A 102 -3.43 -4.69 -5.89
C PHE A 102 -3.82 -5.72 -4.84
N CYS A 103 -3.97 -5.23 -3.62
CA CYS A 103 -3.90 -6.03 -2.40
C CYS A 103 -5.26 -6.07 -1.72
N ARG A 104 -5.60 -7.19 -1.08
CA ARG A 104 -6.60 -7.20 -0.01
C ARG A 104 -5.97 -6.62 1.24
N VAL A 105 -6.66 -5.70 1.89
CA VAL A 105 -6.19 -5.02 3.09
C VAL A 105 -7.31 -5.02 4.12
N THR A 106 -7.06 -5.62 5.28
CA THR A 106 -7.98 -5.68 6.42
C THR A 106 -7.76 -4.46 7.30
N LEU A 107 -8.71 -3.52 7.27
CA LEU A 107 -8.59 -2.25 7.99
C LEU A 107 -9.22 -2.29 9.39
N GLY A 108 -10.17 -3.19 9.65
CA GLY A 108 -10.95 -3.22 10.89
C GLY A 108 -11.54 -1.84 11.24
N LYS A 109 -11.55 -1.53 12.53
CA LYS A 109 -11.77 -0.16 13.02
C LYS A 109 -10.59 0.74 12.62
N SER A 110 -10.82 1.64 11.68
CA SER A 110 -9.80 2.59 11.19
C SER A 110 -9.85 3.89 11.97
N PHE A 111 -8.68 4.40 12.36
CA PHE A 111 -8.53 5.72 12.98
C PHE A 111 -8.44 6.79 11.90
N LEU A 112 -9.40 7.72 11.89
CA LEU A 112 -9.47 8.75 10.86
C LEU A 112 -8.55 9.93 11.19
N GLN A 113 -7.73 10.33 10.24
CA GLN A 113 -6.78 11.42 10.44
C GLN A 113 -6.70 12.36 9.22
N PHE A 114 -6.58 13.67 9.49
CA PHE A 114 -6.51 14.71 8.45
C PHE A 114 -5.15 15.42 8.37
N SER A 115 -4.27 15.21 9.35
CA SER A 115 -2.94 15.81 9.47
C SER A 115 -1.89 14.75 9.85
N ALA A 116 -0.61 15.02 9.59
CA ALA A 116 0.46 14.08 9.93
C ALA A 116 0.48 13.75 11.42
N MET A 117 0.60 12.47 11.75
CA MET A 117 0.69 11.97 13.11
C MET A 117 1.57 10.72 13.10
N LYS A 118 2.82 10.84 13.54
CA LYS A 118 3.78 9.74 13.49
C LYS A 118 3.41 8.65 14.51
N MET A 119 3.19 7.43 14.04
CA MET A 119 2.85 6.27 14.87
C MET A 119 3.77 5.09 14.54
N ALA A 120 4.07 4.27 15.54
CA ALA A 120 4.79 3.00 15.34
C ALA A 120 3.84 1.80 15.26
N HIS A 121 2.63 1.96 15.77
CA HIS A 121 1.58 0.94 15.85
C HIS A 121 0.22 1.60 15.64
N SER A 122 -0.82 0.79 15.36
CA SER A 122 -2.19 1.29 15.33
C SER A 122 -2.57 1.97 16.65
N PRO A 123 -3.35 3.06 16.64
CA PRO A 123 -3.90 3.67 17.85
C PRO A 123 -4.68 2.66 18.70
N LEU A 124 -4.76 2.91 20.01
CA LEU A 124 -5.47 2.01 20.93
C LEU A 124 -6.90 1.75 20.46
N GLY A 125 -7.30 0.48 20.41
CA GLY A 125 -8.62 0.05 19.95
C GLY A 125 -8.85 0.20 18.43
N HIS A 126 -7.82 0.50 17.65
CA HIS A 126 -7.88 0.59 16.18
C HIS A 126 -6.92 -0.40 15.54
N HIS A 127 -7.18 -0.72 14.27
CA HIS A 127 -6.42 -1.73 13.53
C HIS A 127 -5.68 -1.12 12.33
N SER A 128 -6.07 0.08 11.92
CA SER A 128 -5.46 0.83 10.83
C SER A 128 -5.64 2.33 11.02
N VAL A 129 -5.01 3.11 10.15
CA VAL A 129 -5.21 4.56 10.04
C VAL A 129 -5.66 4.88 8.62
N THR A 130 -6.65 5.76 8.49
CA THR A 130 -7.08 6.32 7.21
C THR A 130 -6.75 7.81 7.20
N GLY A 131 -5.78 8.19 6.38
CA GLY A 131 -5.48 9.57 6.05
C GLY A 131 -6.48 10.08 5.01
N ARG A 132 -7.31 11.07 5.37
CA ARG A 132 -8.21 11.74 4.42
C ARG A 132 -7.54 12.93 3.76
N PRO A 133 -7.93 13.26 2.52
CA PRO A 133 -7.53 14.51 1.90
C PRO A 133 -7.94 15.74 2.73
N SER A 134 -7.11 16.77 2.74
CA SER A 134 -7.37 18.05 3.40
C SER A 134 -6.60 19.18 2.71
N VAL A 135 -7.07 20.43 2.84
CA VAL A 135 -6.54 21.60 2.10
C VAL A 135 -5.03 21.80 2.29
N ASN A 136 -4.50 21.48 3.48
CA ASN A 136 -3.08 21.62 3.82
C ASN A 136 -2.41 20.26 4.15
N GLY A 137 -3.03 19.15 3.75
CA GLY A 137 -2.57 17.81 4.08
C GLY A 137 -2.46 16.92 2.86
N LEU A 138 -3.07 15.75 2.93
CA LEU A 138 -3.06 14.80 1.82
C LEU A 138 -3.87 15.34 0.65
N SER A 139 -3.40 15.08 -0.57
CA SER A 139 -4.18 15.29 -1.79
C SER A 139 -5.12 14.11 -2.10
N LEU A 140 -4.71 12.89 -1.72
CA LEU A 140 -5.42 11.64 -1.95
C LEU A 140 -5.42 10.80 -0.67
N ALA A 141 -6.44 9.96 -0.50
CA ALA A 141 -6.54 9.12 0.68
C ALA A 141 -5.39 8.10 0.77
N GLU A 142 -4.89 7.88 1.98
CA GLU A 142 -3.89 6.87 2.28
C GLU A 142 -4.40 5.95 3.40
N TYR A 143 -4.09 4.67 3.28
CA TYR A 143 -4.48 3.64 4.24
C TYR A 143 -3.23 2.98 4.80
N VAL A 144 -3.15 2.92 6.13
CA VAL A 144 -1.95 2.45 6.81
C VAL A 144 -2.31 1.33 7.78
N ILE A 145 -1.63 0.19 7.63
CA ILE A 145 -1.64 -0.92 8.58
C ILE A 145 -0.26 -1.02 9.22
N TYR A 146 -0.20 -1.58 10.42
CA TYR A 146 1.05 -1.70 11.19
C TYR A 146 1.47 -3.16 11.43
N ARG A 147 0.81 -4.09 10.74
CA ARG A 147 1.10 -5.53 10.76
C ARG A 147 1.03 -6.08 9.36
N GLY A 148 2.06 -6.80 8.93
CA GLY A 148 2.15 -7.37 7.59
C GLY A 148 0.98 -8.31 7.25
N GLU A 149 0.56 -9.15 8.19
CA GLU A 149 -0.55 -10.10 8.01
C GLU A 149 -1.93 -9.45 7.80
N GLN A 150 -2.10 -8.13 7.96
CA GLN A 150 -3.34 -7.44 7.59
C GLN A 150 -3.47 -7.21 6.07
N ALA A 151 -2.47 -7.57 5.26
CA ALA A 151 -2.55 -7.45 3.81
C ALA A 151 -2.10 -8.71 3.06
N TYR A 152 -2.78 -8.99 1.94
CA TYR A 152 -2.42 -10.03 0.99
C TYR A 152 -2.21 -9.44 -0.41
N PRO A 153 -1.04 -9.63 -1.05
CA PRO A 153 -0.74 -9.08 -2.36
C PRO A 153 -1.45 -9.89 -3.46
N GLU A 154 -2.76 -9.71 -3.64
CA GLU A 154 -3.57 -10.62 -4.48
C GLU A 154 -3.22 -10.57 -5.97
N TYR A 155 -2.90 -9.40 -6.51
CA TYR A 155 -2.55 -9.24 -7.92
C TYR A 155 -1.23 -8.48 -8.09
N LEU A 156 -0.39 -8.98 -9.00
CA LEU A 156 0.75 -8.29 -9.57
C LEU A 156 0.37 -7.71 -10.93
N ILE A 157 0.49 -6.39 -11.07
CA ILE A 157 0.16 -5.63 -12.27
C ILE A 157 1.46 -5.14 -12.90
N THR A 158 1.84 -5.72 -14.03
CA THR A 158 2.88 -5.18 -14.91
C THR A 158 2.26 -4.18 -15.89
N TYR A 159 2.82 -2.99 -16.01
CA TYR A 159 2.29 -1.91 -16.85
C TYR A 159 3.39 -0.93 -17.31
N GLN A 160 3.05 -0.08 -18.28
CA GLN A 160 3.81 1.13 -18.63
C GLN A 160 2.91 2.34 -18.39
N ILE A 161 3.51 3.50 -18.09
CA ILE A 161 2.77 4.76 -18.17
C ILE A 161 2.75 5.21 -19.63
N MET A 162 1.69 5.91 -20.04
CA MET A 162 1.55 6.42 -21.40
C MET A 162 1.97 7.89 -21.45
N LYS A 163 2.68 8.27 -22.50
CA LYS A 163 2.94 9.68 -22.81
C LYS A 163 1.61 10.28 -23.28
N PRO A 164 1.14 11.40 -22.70
CA PRO A 164 -0.02 12.11 -23.23
C PRO A 164 0.22 12.47 -24.71
N GLU A 165 -0.82 12.40 -25.52
CA GLU A 165 -0.77 12.96 -26.86
C GLU A 165 -0.55 14.48 -26.75
N ALA A 166 0.27 15.05 -27.63
CA ALA A 166 0.39 16.50 -27.68
C ALA A 166 -0.90 17.03 -28.29
N ASP A 167 -1.68 17.80 -27.53
CA ASP A 167 -2.78 18.58 -28.09
C ASP A 167 -2.16 19.51 -29.15
N GLY A 168 -2.49 19.26 -30.42
CA GLY A 168 -2.03 20.03 -31.58
C GLY A 168 -2.72 21.38 -31.69
#